data_AF-A0A3N1GP45-F1
#
_entry.id   AF-A0A3N1GP45-F1
#
_cell.length_a   1.000
_cell.length_b   1.000
_cell.length_c   1.000
_cell.angle_alpha   90.00
_cell.angle_beta   90.00
_cell.angle_gamma   90.00
#
_symmetry.space_group_name_H-M   'P 1'
#
loop_
_entity.id
_entity.type
_entity.pdbx_description
1 polymer ?
#
loop_
_entity_poly.entity_id
_entity_poly.type
_entity_poly.pdbx_seq_one_letter_code
_entity_poly.pdbx_strand_id
1 'polypeptide(L)'
;MPESSSSRSRKPGTVAAGKAVAVRRSSAVKAGATSAVPAAVADVSRPGGAGRLAVRKTYKLFIGGAFPRSESGRTYLVDGDNVVLASRKDARDAVVAARAAQPKWAGATAYNRGQVLYRVAEMLEARHAEFVARGVAAAEVDAAIDRWVWYAGWADKIAQVHGGANPVAGPFFNLSAPEPTGVVAVVAPPSFLGLVSVIAPAIVTGNTVVVLAAAPQAAVTLAEVLATSDVPGGVVNILTGHAAEVAPWLASHDDVNALDLTGVTDPALAADLERSAAGSLKRVVRPSAEAADFTADPGLGAMTALLETKTVWHPKGF
;
A
#
# COMPACT_ATOMS: atom_id res chain seq x y z
N MET A 1 -22.34 55.15 36.46
CA MET A 1 -22.53 55.87 37.73
C MET A 1 -23.20 54.92 38.72
N PRO A 2 -22.63 54.63 39.90
CA PRO A 2 -21.26 54.85 40.40
C PRO A 2 -20.56 53.53 40.87
N GLU A 3 -19.23 53.38 40.74
CA GLU A 3 -18.14 53.60 41.74
C GLU A 3 -18.10 52.54 42.87
N SER A 4 -16.97 51.93 43.25
CA SER A 4 -15.71 52.49 43.78
C SER A 4 -14.60 51.41 43.66
N SER A 5 -13.37 51.63 43.18
CA SER A 5 -12.25 52.53 43.53
C SER A 5 -11.42 52.10 44.76
N SER A 6 -10.15 51.73 44.52
CA SER A 6 -8.94 52.16 45.26
C SER A 6 -7.74 51.36 44.70
N SER A 7 -6.77 51.87 43.94
CA SER A 7 -5.86 53.02 44.04
C SER A 7 -4.62 52.80 44.95
N ARG A 8 -3.44 52.96 44.32
CA ARG A 8 -2.12 53.51 44.76
C ARG A 8 -0.97 52.62 44.25
N SER A 9 -0.10 52.99 43.31
CA SER A 9 0.77 54.16 43.00
C SER A 9 2.23 54.01 43.48
N ARG A 10 3.15 54.48 42.62
CA ARG A 10 4.60 54.82 42.77
C ARG A 10 5.59 53.65 42.63
N LYS A 11 6.77 53.79 42.01
CA LYS A 11 7.44 54.66 40.99
C LYS A 11 8.81 53.96 40.68
N PRO A 12 9.66 54.44 39.74
CA PRO A 12 10.59 53.61 38.95
C PRO A 12 12.06 53.61 39.43
N GLY A 13 12.83 52.67 38.90
CA GLY A 13 14.29 52.56 38.93
C GLY A 13 14.67 51.13 38.47
N THR A 14 15.77 50.81 37.80
CA THR A 14 17.00 51.52 37.43
C THR A 14 17.66 50.67 36.33
N VAL A 15 18.36 51.30 35.40
CA VAL A 15 19.15 50.65 34.34
C VAL A 15 20.40 49.98 34.96
N ALA A 16 20.72 48.75 34.54
CA ALA A 16 22.03 48.15 34.74
C ALA A 16 22.42 47.26 33.55
N ALA A 17 23.69 47.36 33.18
CA ALA A 17 24.31 46.91 31.94
C ALA A 17 24.96 45.51 32.03
N GLY A 18 25.28 44.95 30.86
CA GLY A 18 26.26 43.88 30.66
C GLY A 18 25.62 42.55 30.22
N LYS A 19 26.11 41.79 29.25
CA LYS A 19 27.34 41.83 28.44
C LYS A 19 27.04 41.16 27.11
N ALA A 20 27.47 41.80 26.01
CA ALA A 20 27.53 41.16 24.70
C ALA A 20 28.66 40.13 24.70
N VAL A 21 28.34 38.88 24.36
CA VAL A 21 29.34 37.84 24.09
C VAL A 21 29.59 37.83 22.59
N ALA A 22 30.75 38.36 22.20
CA ALA A 22 31.31 38.17 20.87
C ALA A 22 32.02 36.81 20.82
N VAL A 23 31.66 35.95 19.86
CA VAL A 23 32.54 34.85 19.45
C VAL A 23 32.82 34.95 17.95
N ARG A 24 34.13 35.09 17.75
CA ARG A 24 34.93 35.29 16.54
C ARG A 24 34.58 34.39 15.35
N ARG A 25 34.62 35.01 14.17
CA ARG A 25 34.89 34.35 12.89
C ARG A 25 36.31 33.78 12.92
N SER A 26 36.46 32.49 12.60
CA SER A 26 37.76 31.88 12.30
C SER A 26 37.79 31.36 10.87
N SER A 27 38.95 31.59 10.27
CA SER A 27 39.36 31.46 8.88
C SER A 27 39.52 30.02 8.38
N ALA A 28 39.52 29.93 7.05
CA ALA A 28 39.71 28.77 6.18
C ALA A 28 40.88 27.83 6.52
N VAL A 29 40.65 26.53 6.29
CA VAL A 29 41.66 25.52 5.94
C VAL A 29 41.12 24.69 4.77
N LYS A 30 42.01 24.41 3.80
CA LYS A 30 41.80 23.78 2.50
C LYS A 30 41.70 22.25 2.55
N ALA A 31 40.90 21.74 1.60
CA ALA A 31 41.12 20.58 0.70
C ALA A 31 41.18 19.13 1.24
N GLY A 32 40.38 18.27 0.57
CA GLY A 32 40.42 16.80 0.61
C GLY A 32 39.17 16.24 1.29
N ALA A 33 38.31 15.41 0.70
CA ALA A 33 38.31 14.72 -0.58
C ALA A 33 36.84 14.60 -1.04
N THR A 34 36.59 14.90 -2.31
CA THR A 34 35.34 14.58 -2.99
C THR A 34 35.16 13.06 -3.00
N SER A 35 34.23 12.53 -2.21
CA SER A 35 33.78 11.15 -2.35
C SER A 35 33.04 11.05 -3.68
N ALA A 36 33.74 10.54 -4.67
CA ALA A 36 33.22 10.27 -5.99
C ALA A 36 32.10 9.24 -5.89
N VAL A 37 30.92 9.59 -6.40
CA VAL A 37 29.91 8.62 -6.81
C VAL A 37 30.59 7.70 -7.83
N PRO A 38 30.72 6.38 -7.60
CA PRO A 38 31.31 5.52 -8.61
C PRO A 38 30.32 5.41 -9.77
N ALA A 39 30.61 6.16 -10.82
CA ALA A 39 30.05 5.97 -12.15
C ALA A 39 30.61 4.67 -12.71
N ALA A 40 29.81 3.61 -12.66
CA ALA A 40 29.96 2.45 -13.53
C ALA A 40 28.60 1.78 -13.66
N VAL A 41 27.73 2.36 -14.50
CA VAL A 41 26.63 1.61 -15.11
C VAL A 41 27.29 0.57 -16.02
N ALA A 42 27.41 -0.66 -15.52
CA ALA A 42 27.78 -1.79 -16.36
C ALA A 42 26.73 -1.90 -17.48
N ASP A 43 27.19 -1.81 -18.72
CA ASP A 43 26.34 -1.97 -19.89
C ASP A 43 26.01 -3.46 -20.05
N VAL A 44 24.94 -3.90 -19.37
CA VAL A 44 24.35 -5.21 -19.59
C VAL A 44 23.35 -5.07 -20.75
N SER A 45 23.86 -5.09 -21.97
CA SER A 45 23.03 -5.09 -23.18
C SER A 45 22.36 -6.46 -23.34
N ARG A 46 21.02 -6.54 -23.22
CA ARG A 46 20.26 -7.62 -23.87
C ARG A 46 20.57 -7.57 -25.37
N PRO A 47 20.71 -8.72 -26.07
CA PRO A 47 21.02 -8.70 -27.49
C PRO A 47 19.83 -8.15 -28.27
N GLY A 48 19.88 -6.86 -28.61
CA GLY A 48 19.15 -6.34 -29.75
C GLY A 48 19.75 -7.00 -30.98
N GLY A 49 18.94 -7.68 -31.79
CA GLY A 49 19.39 -8.22 -33.08
C GLY A 49 20.16 -7.16 -33.88
N ALA A 50 21.18 -7.59 -34.62
CA ALA A 50 22.15 -6.73 -35.28
C ALA A 50 21.47 -5.53 -35.99
N GLY A 51 21.65 -4.33 -35.44
CA GLY A 51 21.15 -3.06 -36.00
C GLY A 51 20.03 -2.35 -35.23
N ARG A 52 19.39 -2.97 -34.21
CA ARG A 52 18.33 -2.32 -33.42
C ARG A 52 18.88 -1.62 -32.18
N LEU A 53 18.52 -0.35 -31.99
CA LEU A 53 18.79 0.39 -30.75
C LEU A 53 18.06 -0.25 -29.56
N ALA A 54 18.79 -0.44 -28.45
CA ALA A 54 18.22 -0.92 -27.21
C ALA A 54 17.38 0.18 -26.54
N VAL A 55 16.09 -0.08 -26.33
CA VAL A 55 15.20 0.81 -25.56
C VAL A 55 14.95 0.15 -24.21
N ARG A 56 15.54 0.72 -23.15
CA ARG A 56 15.38 0.21 -21.79
C ARG A 56 14.07 0.67 -21.19
N LYS A 57 13.31 -0.26 -20.60
CA LYS A 57 12.09 0.06 -19.84
C LYS A 57 12.51 0.51 -18.44
N THR A 58 11.95 1.63 -17.97
CA THR A 58 12.04 2.01 -16.56
C THR A 58 10.72 1.67 -15.89
N TYR A 59 10.79 0.80 -14.90
CA TYR A 59 9.67 0.37 -14.07
C TYR A 59 9.35 1.46 -13.05
N LYS A 60 8.24 2.14 -13.28
CA LYS A 60 7.75 3.22 -12.44
C LYS A 60 6.83 2.68 -11.33
N LEU A 61 6.39 3.57 -10.46
CA LEU A 61 5.32 3.31 -9.51
C LEU A 61 3.97 3.26 -10.25
N PHE A 62 2.94 2.71 -9.61
CA PHE A 62 1.56 2.81 -10.07
C PHE A 62 0.72 3.48 -8.97
N ILE A 63 0.29 4.71 -9.20
CA ILE A 63 -0.42 5.51 -8.19
C ILE A 63 -1.60 6.20 -8.88
N GLY A 64 -2.80 6.05 -8.31
CA GLY A 64 -3.99 6.73 -8.82
C GLY A 64 -4.37 6.33 -10.26
N GLY A 65 -3.98 5.13 -10.71
CA GLY A 65 -4.22 4.69 -12.10
C GLY A 65 -3.18 5.19 -13.12
N ALA A 66 -2.11 5.86 -12.67
CA ALA A 66 -1.05 6.39 -13.52
C ALA A 66 0.33 5.84 -13.14
N PHE A 67 1.31 6.06 -14.03
CA PHE A 67 2.71 5.68 -13.82
C PHE A 67 3.61 6.92 -13.60
N PRO A 68 3.53 7.58 -12.43
CA PRO A 68 4.29 8.80 -12.15
C PRO A 68 5.78 8.52 -11.98
N ARG A 69 6.59 9.58 -12.07
CA ARG A 69 7.97 9.56 -11.58
C ARG A 69 7.95 9.69 -10.06
N SER A 70 8.84 8.98 -9.36
CA SER A 70 9.05 9.25 -7.93
C SER A 70 9.56 10.68 -7.75
N GLU A 71 9.08 11.35 -6.71
CA GLU A 71 9.59 12.68 -6.37
C GLU A 71 11.09 12.66 -6.01
N SER A 72 11.59 11.56 -5.45
CA SER A 72 13.01 11.44 -5.11
C SER A 72 13.91 11.26 -6.34
N GLY A 73 13.34 10.88 -7.49
CA GLY A 73 14.09 10.50 -8.69
C GLY A 73 14.99 9.27 -8.54
N ARG A 74 14.98 8.60 -7.37
CA ARG A 74 15.85 7.45 -7.09
C ARG A 74 15.42 6.23 -7.89
N THR A 75 16.40 5.50 -8.40
CA THR A 75 16.22 4.22 -9.08
C THR A 75 17.29 3.23 -8.65
N TYR A 76 17.00 1.94 -8.78
CA TYR A 76 17.95 0.84 -8.60
C TYR A 76 17.81 -0.16 -9.77
N LEU A 77 18.83 -0.98 -9.98
CA LEU A 77 18.84 -1.97 -11.05
C LEU A 77 18.29 -3.31 -10.54
N VAL A 78 17.40 -3.92 -11.32
CA VAL A 78 16.92 -5.29 -11.15
C VAL A 78 17.00 -5.97 -12.50
N ASP A 79 17.84 -6.99 -12.62
CA ASP A 79 18.09 -7.75 -13.85
C ASP A 79 18.36 -6.87 -15.08
N GLY A 80 19.12 -5.78 -14.86
CA GLY A 80 19.52 -4.81 -15.89
C GLY A 80 18.47 -3.75 -16.24
N ASP A 81 17.25 -3.84 -15.70
CA ASP A 81 16.21 -2.83 -15.89
C ASP A 81 16.18 -1.83 -14.71
N ASN A 82 15.87 -0.57 -15.01
CA ASN A 82 15.75 0.49 -14.00
C ASN A 82 14.41 0.36 -13.28
N VAL A 83 14.43 0.30 -11.95
CA VAL A 83 13.24 0.30 -11.09
C VAL A 83 13.25 1.53 -10.21
N VAL A 84 12.13 2.22 -10.12
CA VAL A 84 11.98 3.39 -9.22
C VAL A 84 12.03 2.95 -7.76
N LEU A 85 12.70 3.72 -6.92
CA LEU A 85 12.73 3.49 -5.47
C LEU A 85 11.79 4.50 -4.80
N ALA A 86 10.65 4.01 -4.29
CA ALA A 86 9.61 4.84 -3.71
C ALA A 86 10.13 5.62 -2.50
N SER A 87 9.69 6.87 -2.39
CA SER A 87 9.98 7.76 -1.26
C SER A 87 8.83 7.79 -0.25
N ARG A 88 9.08 8.41 0.90
CA ARG A 88 8.02 8.77 1.86
C ARG A 88 6.89 9.57 1.20
N LYS A 89 7.22 10.48 0.27
CA LYS A 89 6.20 11.29 -0.41
C LYS A 89 5.36 10.44 -1.34
N ASP A 90 5.98 9.52 -2.08
CA ASP A 90 5.25 8.62 -2.98
C ASP A 90 4.28 7.72 -2.18
N ALA A 91 4.68 7.25 -1.00
CA ALA A 91 3.81 6.52 -0.08
C ALA A 91 2.60 7.33 0.37
N ARG A 92 2.81 8.60 0.73
CA ARG A 92 1.71 9.52 1.08
C ARG A 92 0.77 9.76 -0.10
N ASP A 93 1.32 10.00 -1.29
CA ASP A 93 0.53 10.26 -2.50
C ASP A 93 -0.30 9.02 -2.88
N ALA A 94 0.24 7.81 -2.67
CA ALA A 94 -0.48 6.55 -2.82
C ALA A 94 -1.62 6.38 -1.81
N VAL A 95 -1.40 6.73 -0.54
CA VAL A 95 -2.45 6.70 0.49
C VAL A 95 -3.57 7.71 0.17
N VAL A 96 -3.21 8.91 -0.28
CA VAL A 96 -4.20 9.92 -0.71
C VAL A 96 -5.04 9.40 -1.87
N ALA A 97 -4.41 8.78 -2.88
CA ALA A 97 -5.12 8.18 -4.01
C ALA A 97 -6.05 7.03 -3.57
N ALA A 98 -5.56 6.14 -2.69
CA ALA A 98 -6.35 5.05 -2.12
C ALA A 98 -7.56 5.58 -1.35
N ARG A 99 -7.34 6.52 -0.43
CA ARG A 99 -8.40 7.15 0.38
C ARG A 99 -9.47 7.81 -0.49
N ALA A 100 -9.07 8.49 -1.56
CA ALA A 100 -10.01 9.14 -2.47
C ALA A 100 -10.86 8.13 -3.27
N ALA A 101 -10.29 6.99 -3.66
CA ALA A 101 -10.99 5.95 -4.41
C ALA A 101 -11.92 5.08 -3.54
N GLN A 102 -11.57 4.89 -2.26
CA GLN A 102 -12.18 3.88 -1.41
C GLN A 102 -13.70 4.00 -1.24
N PRO A 103 -14.30 5.19 -0.98
CA PRO A 103 -15.75 5.28 -0.80
C PRO A 103 -16.54 4.85 -2.03
N LYS A 104 -16.07 5.23 -3.23
CA LYS A 104 -16.72 4.86 -4.50
C LYS A 104 -16.56 3.37 -4.79
N TRP A 105 -15.39 2.81 -4.50
CA TRP A 105 -15.12 1.39 -4.72
C TRP A 105 -15.90 0.48 -3.75
N ALA A 106 -15.94 0.83 -2.46
CA ALA A 106 -16.76 0.15 -1.47
C ALA A 106 -18.26 0.23 -1.79
N GLY A 107 -18.72 1.39 -2.28
CA GLY A 107 -20.10 1.61 -2.70
C GLY A 107 -20.49 0.96 -4.04
N ALA A 108 -19.53 0.44 -4.81
CA ALA A 108 -19.84 -0.34 -6.01
C ALA A 108 -20.57 -1.64 -5.62
N THR A 109 -21.45 -2.13 -6.49
CA THR A 109 -22.12 -3.41 -6.24
C THR A 109 -21.08 -4.53 -6.20
N ALA A 110 -21.35 -5.56 -5.38
CA ALA A 110 -20.52 -6.76 -5.34
C ALA A 110 -20.33 -7.39 -6.73
N TYR A 111 -21.41 -7.42 -7.53
CA TYR A 111 -21.36 -7.86 -8.93
C TYR A 111 -20.36 -7.06 -9.76
N ASN A 112 -20.40 -5.72 -9.70
CA ASN A 112 -19.48 -4.87 -10.47
C ASN A 112 -18.02 -5.10 -10.06
N ARG A 113 -17.74 -5.25 -8.76
CA ARG A 113 -16.38 -5.58 -8.30
C ARG A 113 -15.93 -6.93 -8.85
N GLY A 114 -16.80 -7.94 -8.83
CA GLY A 114 -16.54 -9.25 -9.42
C GLY A 114 -16.23 -9.17 -10.92
N GLN A 115 -16.98 -8.39 -11.69
CA GLN A 115 -16.74 -8.19 -13.13
C GLN A 115 -15.37 -7.53 -13.40
N VAL A 116 -15.00 -6.50 -12.63
CA VAL A 116 -13.68 -5.86 -12.75
C VAL A 116 -12.55 -6.84 -12.45
N LEU A 117 -12.68 -7.65 -11.39
CA LEU A 117 -11.65 -8.65 -11.06
C LEU A 117 -11.55 -9.76 -12.11
N TYR A 118 -12.69 -10.19 -12.67
CA TYR A 118 -12.69 -11.14 -13.77
C TYR A 118 -12.00 -10.53 -15.01
N ARG A 119 -12.23 -9.24 -15.29
CA ARG A 119 -11.55 -8.51 -16.36
C ARG A 119 -10.04 -8.45 -16.15
N VAL A 120 -9.57 -8.32 -14.92
CA VAL A 120 -8.13 -8.43 -14.58
C VAL A 120 -7.58 -9.80 -14.97
N ALA A 121 -8.31 -10.89 -14.71
CA ALA A 121 -7.91 -12.22 -15.13
C ALA A 121 -7.79 -12.34 -16.66
N GLU A 122 -8.77 -11.84 -17.41
CA GLU A 122 -8.74 -11.84 -18.89
C GLU A 122 -7.54 -11.08 -19.45
N MET A 123 -7.24 -9.91 -18.88
CA MET A 123 -6.12 -9.07 -19.32
C MET A 123 -4.77 -9.64 -18.89
N LEU A 124 -4.72 -10.36 -17.76
CA LEU A 124 -3.53 -11.08 -17.32
C LEU A 124 -3.26 -12.29 -18.22
N GLU A 125 -4.28 -13.09 -18.54
CA GLU A 125 -4.23 -14.22 -19.46
C GLU A 125 -3.67 -13.79 -20.82
N ALA A 126 -4.20 -12.71 -21.41
CA ALA A 126 -3.73 -12.17 -22.68
C ALA A 126 -2.25 -11.73 -22.66
N ARG A 127 -1.69 -11.46 -21.48
CA ARG A 127 -0.29 -11.04 -21.28
C ARG A 127 0.56 -12.12 -20.60
N HIS A 128 0.07 -13.36 -20.49
CA HIS A 128 0.75 -14.47 -19.80
C HIS A 128 2.22 -14.60 -20.20
N ALA A 129 2.51 -14.62 -21.51
CA ALA A 129 3.88 -14.76 -22.03
C ALA A 129 4.81 -13.61 -21.62
N GLU A 130 4.29 -12.40 -21.36
CA GLU A 130 5.08 -11.27 -20.88
C GLU A 130 5.60 -11.54 -19.47
N PHE A 131 4.80 -12.13 -18.58
CA PHE A 131 5.22 -12.48 -17.22
C PHE A 131 6.27 -13.59 -17.23
N VAL A 132 6.09 -14.62 -18.07
CA VAL A 132 7.07 -15.69 -18.25
C VAL A 132 8.41 -15.16 -18.76
N ALA A 133 8.39 -14.25 -19.73
CA ALA A 133 9.59 -13.59 -20.22
C ALA A 133 10.31 -12.73 -19.17
N ARG A 134 9.64 -12.40 -18.06
CA ARG A 134 10.19 -11.69 -16.89
C ARG A 134 10.60 -12.61 -15.75
N GLY A 135 10.61 -13.92 -15.98
CA GLY A 135 11.13 -14.91 -15.03
C GLY A 135 10.09 -15.43 -14.03
N VAL A 136 8.80 -15.10 -14.20
CA VAL A 136 7.72 -15.78 -13.46
C VAL A 136 7.50 -17.16 -14.07
N ALA A 137 7.40 -18.21 -13.27
CA ALA A 137 7.12 -19.54 -13.79
C ALA A 137 5.73 -19.58 -14.45
N ALA A 138 5.57 -20.24 -15.60
CA ALA A 138 4.29 -20.32 -16.30
C ALA A 138 3.16 -20.81 -15.39
N ALA A 139 3.38 -21.91 -14.67
CA ALA A 139 2.43 -22.44 -13.70
C ALA A 139 2.08 -21.46 -12.56
N GLU A 140 2.98 -20.54 -12.22
CA GLU A 140 2.70 -19.49 -11.23
C GLU A 140 1.83 -18.38 -11.82
N VAL A 141 2.02 -18.03 -13.09
CA VAL A 141 1.15 -17.09 -13.82
C VAL A 141 -0.26 -17.69 -13.96
N ASP A 142 -0.36 -18.96 -14.36
CA ASP A 142 -1.62 -19.70 -14.44
C ASP A 142 -2.36 -19.68 -13.09
N ALA A 143 -1.67 -20.04 -12.01
CA ALA A 143 -2.23 -20.01 -10.66
C ALA A 143 -2.68 -18.58 -10.24
N ALA A 144 -1.98 -17.54 -10.68
CA ALA A 144 -2.35 -16.16 -10.39
C ALA A 144 -3.59 -15.71 -11.18
N ILE A 145 -3.77 -16.19 -12.41
CA ILE A 145 -4.99 -15.96 -13.21
C ILE A 145 -6.17 -16.65 -12.54
N ASP A 146 -6.01 -17.92 -12.17
CA ASP A 146 -7.03 -18.67 -11.43
C ASP A 146 -7.38 -18.00 -10.09
N ARG A 147 -6.39 -17.39 -9.41
CA ARG A 147 -6.60 -16.63 -8.17
C ARG A 147 -7.53 -15.43 -8.38
N TRP A 148 -7.36 -14.69 -9.47
CA TRP A 148 -8.25 -13.58 -9.81
C TRP A 148 -9.68 -14.06 -10.10
N VAL A 149 -9.82 -15.14 -10.88
CA VAL A 149 -11.13 -15.75 -11.16
C VAL A 149 -11.81 -16.23 -9.88
N TRP A 150 -11.06 -16.88 -8.99
CA TRP A 150 -11.54 -17.38 -7.71
C TRP A 150 -12.09 -16.23 -6.84
N TYR A 151 -11.32 -15.15 -6.65
CA TYR A 151 -11.79 -14.00 -5.86
C TYR A 151 -12.93 -13.25 -6.53
N ALA A 152 -12.93 -13.12 -7.86
CA ALA A 152 -14.07 -12.56 -8.60
C ALA A 152 -15.37 -13.33 -8.30
N GLY A 153 -15.28 -14.67 -8.24
CA GLY A 153 -16.38 -15.54 -7.86
C GLY A 153 -16.90 -15.34 -6.44
N TRP A 154 -16.10 -14.80 -5.52
CA TRP A 154 -16.50 -14.56 -4.13
C TRP A 154 -17.10 -13.17 -3.87
N ALA A 155 -17.03 -12.26 -4.84
CA ALA A 155 -17.40 -10.86 -4.66
C ALA A 155 -18.81 -10.66 -4.07
N ASP A 156 -19.77 -11.48 -4.47
CA ASP A 156 -21.18 -11.43 -4.06
C ASP A 156 -21.61 -12.52 -3.06
N LYS A 157 -20.66 -13.34 -2.59
CA LYS A 157 -20.93 -14.48 -1.69
C LYS A 157 -20.42 -14.26 -0.27
N ILE A 158 -19.41 -13.41 -0.08
CA ILE A 158 -18.75 -13.23 1.23
C ILE A 158 -19.73 -12.80 2.33
N ALA A 159 -20.70 -11.93 2.02
CA ALA A 159 -21.69 -11.47 2.98
C ALA A 159 -22.66 -12.57 3.44
N GLN A 160 -22.87 -13.61 2.61
CA GLN A 160 -23.76 -14.73 2.96
C GLN A 160 -23.10 -15.70 3.96
N VAL A 161 -21.77 -15.82 3.90
CA VAL A 161 -21.00 -16.74 4.76
C VAL A 161 -20.36 -16.06 5.97
N HIS A 162 -20.14 -14.74 5.90
CA HIS A 162 -19.49 -13.95 6.95
C HIS A 162 -20.42 -12.87 7.57
N GLY A 163 -21.66 -12.78 7.10
CA GLY A 163 -22.73 -12.01 7.74
C GLY A 163 -23.76 -12.94 8.38
N GLY A 164 -24.82 -12.37 8.97
CA GLY A 164 -25.89 -13.18 9.54
C GLY A 164 -26.98 -12.40 10.26
N ALA A 165 -28.12 -13.05 10.44
CA ALA A 165 -29.17 -12.60 11.34
C ALA A 165 -28.89 -13.10 12.75
N ASN A 166 -28.97 -12.20 13.72
CA ASN A 166 -28.68 -12.49 15.12
C ASN A 166 -30.00 -12.60 15.89
N PRO A 167 -30.36 -13.79 16.41
CA PRO A 167 -31.55 -13.92 17.24
C PRO A 167 -31.35 -13.17 18.56
N VAL A 168 -32.30 -12.28 18.88
CA VAL A 168 -32.25 -11.48 20.11
C VAL A 168 -33.59 -11.54 20.85
N ALA A 169 -33.52 -11.51 22.18
CA ALA A 169 -34.69 -11.48 23.05
C ALA A 169 -35.28 -10.06 23.11
N GLY A 170 -35.90 -9.62 22.01
CA GLY A 170 -36.54 -8.31 21.91
C GLY A 170 -37.19 -8.06 20.54
N PRO A 171 -37.96 -6.98 20.39
CA PRO A 171 -38.64 -6.65 19.13
C PRO A 171 -37.69 -6.01 18.12
N PHE A 172 -36.58 -6.70 17.80
CA PHE A 172 -35.55 -6.22 16.89
C PHE A 172 -35.20 -7.28 15.85
N PHE A 173 -35.10 -6.84 14.61
CA PHE A 173 -34.35 -7.52 13.58
C PHE A 173 -32.90 -7.07 13.65
N ASN A 174 -32.02 -7.97 14.07
CA ASN A 174 -30.61 -7.69 14.26
C ASN A 174 -29.80 -8.41 13.17
N LEU A 175 -29.07 -7.63 12.37
CA LEU A 175 -28.27 -8.12 11.25
C LEU A 175 -26.82 -7.68 11.39
N SER A 176 -25.89 -8.62 11.25
CA SER A 176 -24.47 -8.36 11.08
C SER A 176 -24.09 -8.50 9.60
N ALA A 177 -23.38 -7.52 9.06
CA ALA A 177 -22.84 -7.55 7.71
C ALA A 177 -21.34 -7.20 7.72
N PRO A 178 -20.53 -7.84 6.87
CA PRO A 178 -19.15 -7.44 6.69
C PRO A 178 -19.05 -6.14 5.87
N GLU A 179 -18.25 -5.19 6.34
CA GLU A 179 -17.89 -3.96 5.65
C GLU A 179 -16.35 -3.90 5.46
N PRO A 180 -15.83 -3.34 4.35
CA PRO A 180 -14.40 -3.19 4.15
C PRO A 180 -13.77 -2.30 5.24
N THR A 181 -12.60 -2.70 5.73
CA THR A 181 -11.81 -1.91 6.69
C THR A 181 -11.37 -0.55 6.13
N GLY A 182 -11.15 -0.43 4.81
CA GLY A 182 -10.86 0.83 4.13
C GLY A 182 -9.58 0.79 3.30
N VAL A 183 -8.59 1.61 3.67
CA VAL A 183 -7.26 1.65 3.03
C VAL A 183 -6.35 0.63 3.71
N VAL A 184 -5.80 -0.31 2.94
CA VAL A 184 -4.91 -1.36 3.42
C VAL A 184 -3.51 -1.12 2.87
N ALA A 185 -2.53 -0.97 3.76
CA ALA A 185 -1.12 -0.99 3.36
C ALA A 185 -0.61 -2.43 3.40
N VAL A 186 0.09 -2.86 2.36
CA VAL A 186 0.52 -4.25 2.20
C VAL A 186 2.02 -4.29 1.92
N VAL A 187 2.77 -5.10 2.65
CA VAL A 187 4.12 -5.53 2.23
C VAL A 187 3.95 -6.86 1.51
N ALA A 188 4.19 -6.88 0.21
CA ALA A 188 3.89 -8.04 -0.62
C ALA A 188 4.92 -9.17 -0.42
N PRO A 189 4.47 -10.44 -0.44
CA PRO A 189 5.36 -11.58 -0.60
C PRO A 189 6.19 -11.49 -1.90
N PRO A 190 7.34 -12.18 -1.99
CA PRO A 190 8.23 -12.08 -3.15
C PRO A 190 7.72 -12.79 -4.40
N SER A 191 6.79 -13.75 -4.28
CA SER A 191 6.22 -14.45 -5.44
C SER A 191 5.15 -13.61 -6.14
N PHE A 192 4.99 -13.80 -7.44
CA PHE A 192 3.92 -13.16 -8.22
C PHE A 192 2.54 -13.63 -7.77
N LEU A 193 2.38 -14.92 -7.52
CA LEU A 193 1.15 -15.46 -6.96
C LEU A 193 0.87 -14.87 -5.56
N GLY A 194 1.91 -14.71 -4.73
CA GLY A 194 1.78 -14.08 -3.41
C GLY A 194 1.34 -12.62 -3.50
N LEU A 195 1.87 -11.84 -4.44
CA LEU A 195 1.42 -10.47 -4.73
C LEU A 195 -0.07 -10.42 -5.09
N VAL A 196 -0.52 -11.29 -6.01
CA VAL A 196 -1.96 -11.36 -6.37
C VAL A 196 -2.80 -11.77 -5.17
N SER A 197 -2.29 -12.69 -4.35
CA SER A 197 -2.99 -13.25 -3.18
C SER A 197 -3.19 -12.28 -2.03
N VAL A 198 -2.49 -11.14 -2.01
CA VAL A 198 -2.73 -10.08 -1.03
C VAL A 198 -3.52 -8.90 -1.61
N ILE A 199 -3.47 -8.69 -2.93
CA ILE A 199 -4.23 -7.62 -3.60
C ILE A 199 -5.69 -8.02 -3.82
N ALA A 200 -5.92 -9.16 -4.47
CA ALA A 200 -7.25 -9.60 -4.89
C ALA A 200 -8.27 -9.73 -3.73
N PRO A 201 -7.96 -10.37 -2.58
CA PRO A 201 -8.91 -10.46 -1.46
C PRO A 201 -9.24 -9.11 -0.83
N ALA A 202 -8.28 -8.18 -0.82
CA ALA A 202 -8.51 -6.85 -0.29
C ALA A 202 -9.48 -6.07 -1.20
N ILE A 203 -9.24 -6.06 -2.52
CA ILE A 203 -10.07 -5.23 -3.41
C ILE A 203 -11.43 -5.84 -3.71
N VAL A 204 -11.59 -7.18 -3.73
CA VAL A 204 -12.89 -7.82 -3.94
C VAL A 204 -13.89 -7.46 -2.83
N THR A 205 -13.39 -7.27 -1.60
CA THR A 205 -14.18 -6.91 -0.43
C THR A 205 -14.50 -5.41 -0.35
N GLY A 206 -14.00 -4.61 -1.28
CA GLY A 206 -14.24 -3.16 -1.33
C GLY A 206 -13.18 -2.31 -0.62
N ASN A 207 -12.07 -2.91 -0.18
CA ASN A 207 -10.91 -2.16 0.28
C ASN A 207 -10.13 -1.58 -0.91
N THR A 208 -9.27 -0.61 -0.62
CA THR A 208 -8.23 -0.13 -1.55
C THR A 208 -6.86 -0.43 -0.99
N VAL A 209 -5.88 -0.71 -1.85
CA VAL A 209 -4.56 -1.15 -1.40
C VAL A 209 -3.45 -0.18 -1.81
N VAL A 210 -2.49 -0.02 -0.91
CA VAL A 210 -1.14 0.52 -1.19
C VAL A 210 -0.17 -0.61 -0.92
N VAL A 211 0.34 -1.23 -1.98
CA VAL A 211 1.22 -2.40 -1.88
C VAL A 211 2.66 -2.01 -2.17
N LEU A 212 3.58 -2.44 -1.31
CA LEU A 212 5.01 -2.38 -1.56
C LEU A 212 5.49 -3.73 -2.11
N ALA A 213 5.85 -3.74 -3.39
CA ALA A 213 6.18 -4.95 -4.12
C ALA A 213 7.65 -5.38 -3.92
N ALA A 214 7.85 -6.66 -3.63
CA ALA A 214 9.16 -7.30 -3.55
C ALA A 214 9.70 -7.75 -4.93
N ALA A 215 8.82 -8.14 -5.87
CA ALA A 215 9.15 -8.46 -7.26
C ALA A 215 8.70 -7.32 -8.22
N PRO A 216 9.49 -6.24 -8.34
CA PRO A 216 9.04 -4.98 -8.95
C PRO A 216 8.68 -5.10 -10.43
N GLN A 217 9.42 -5.91 -11.20
CA GLN A 217 9.16 -6.06 -12.64
C GLN A 217 7.79 -6.70 -12.89
N ALA A 218 7.48 -7.80 -12.20
CA ALA A 218 6.18 -8.47 -12.29
C ALA A 218 5.06 -7.59 -11.75
N ALA A 219 5.30 -6.90 -10.62
CA ALA A 219 4.29 -6.02 -10.02
C ALA A 219 3.92 -4.83 -10.91
N VAL A 220 4.88 -4.19 -11.55
CA VAL A 220 4.60 -3.06 -12.45
C VAL A 220 4.02 -3.53 -13.78
N THR A 221 4.36 -4.74 -14.26
CA THR A 221 3.64 -5.35 -15.39
C THR A 221 2.19 -5.65 -15.01
N LEU A 222 1.91 -6.12 -13.78
CA LEU A 222 0.54 -6.26 -13.26
C LEU A 222 -0.18 -4.91 -13.18
N ALA A 223 0.50 -3.82 -12.81
CA ALA A 223 -0.10 -2.49 -12.85
C ALA A 223 -0.62 -2.10 -14.25
N GLU A 224 0.07 -2.50 -15.31
CA GLU A 224 -0.40 -2.24 -16.68
C GLU A 224 -1.63 -3.10 -17.03
N VAL A 225 -1.72 -4.33 -16.51
CA VAL A 225 -2.94 -5.15 -16.57
C VAL A 225 -4.08 -4.42 -15.84
N LEU A 226 -3.86 -3.98 -14.59
CA LEU A 226 -4.87 -3.27 -13.79
C LEU A 226 -5.36 -1.99 -14.50
N ALA A 227 -4.45 -1.21 -15.08
CA ALA A 227 -4.75 0.01 -15.82
C ALA A 227 -5.61 -0.21 -17.07
N THR A 228 -5.64 -1.44 -17.59
CA THR A 228 -6.41 -1.83 -18.79
C THR A 228 -7.60 -2.76 -18.47
N SER A 229 -7.93 -2.91 -17.18
CA SER A 229 -8.97 -3.82 -16.68
C SER A 229 -10.11 -3.11 -15.95
N ASP A 230 -10.33 -1.82 -16.23
CA ASP A 230 -11.37 -0.99 -15.60
C ASP A 230 -11.27 -0.86 -14.06
N VAL A 231 -10.11 -1.18 -13.48
CA VAL A 231 -9.83 -0.93 -12.07
C VAL A 231 -9.79 0.59 -11.86
N PRO A 232 -10.67 1.18 -11.02
CA PRO A 232 -10.67 2.61 -10.82
C PRO A 232 -9.33 3.10 -10.27
N GLY A 233 -8.86 4.26 -10.76
CA GLY A 233 -7.62 4.86 -10.30
C GLY A 233 -7.62 5.03 -8.78
N GLY A 234 -6.58 4.50 -8.13
CA GLY A 234 -6.41 4.54 -6.68
C GLY A 234 -6.89 3.28 -5.95
N VAL A 235 -7.66 2.38 -6.57
CA VAL A 235 -8.08 1.12 -5.92
C VAL A 235 -6.89 0.22 -5.61
N VAL A 236 -5.94 0.14 -6.55
CA VAL A 236 -4.64 -0.50 -6.35
C VAL A 236 -3.55 0.53 -6.61
N ASN A 237 -2.61 0.67 -5.68
CA ASN A 237 -1.42 1.50 -5.83
C ASN A 237 -0.20 0.63 -5.53
N ILE A 238 0.73 0.53 -6.49
CA ILE A 238 1.92 -0.30 -6.40
C ILE A 238 3.15 0.59 -6.24
N LEU A 239 3.84 0.40 -5.12
CA LEU A 239 5.13 0.99 -4.82
C LEU A 239 6.22 -0.06 -4.98
N THR A 240 7.42 0.39 -5.35
CA THR A 240 8.61 -0.45 -5.49
C THR A 240 9.73 0.10 -4.59
N GLY A 241 10.63 -0.76 -4.13
CA GLY A 241 11.75 -0.37 -3.26
C GLY A 241 11.82 -1.20 -1.98
N HIS A 242 12.54 -0.70 -0.99
CA HIS A 242 12.85 -1.45 0.23
C HIS A 242 11.75 -1.31 1.29
N ALA A 243 11.29 -2.44 1.83
CA ALA A 243 10.31 -2.49 2.92
C ALA A 243 10.73 -1.66 4.13
N ALA A 244 11.98 -1.79 4.57
CA ALA A 244 12.51 -1.05 5.71
C ALA A 244 12.48 0.48 5.53
N GLU A 245 12.51 1.01 4.29
CA GLU A 245 12.47 2.45 4.04
C GLU A 245 11.04 3.02 4.00
N VAL A 246 10.10 2.27 3.41
CA VAL A 246 8.77 2.78 3.07
C VAL A 246 7.68 2.29 4.02
N ALA A 247 7.75 1.03 4.46
CA ALA A 247 6.72 0.43 5.30
C ALA A 247 6.52 1.15 6.65
N PRO A 248 7.54 1.68 7.35
CA PRO A 248 7.32 2.44 8.59
C PRO A 248 6.43 3.67 8.41
N TRP A 249 6.50 4.33 7.25
CA TRP A 249 5.65 5.47 6.92
C TRP A 249 4.21 5.05 6.68
N LEU A 250 3.98 3.89 6.06
CA LEU A 250 2.63 3.35 5.86
C LEU A 250 2.03 2.86 7.19
N ALA A 251 2.84 2.18 8.01
CA ALA A 251 2.42 1.64 9.30
C ALA A 251 2.04 2.74 10.31
N SER A 252 2.68 3.90 10.26
CA SER A 252 2.38 5.06 11.11
C SER A 252 1.36 6.04 10.52
N HIS A 253 0.87 5.82 9.30
CA HIS A 253 -0.05 6.74 8.64
C HIS A 253 -1.48 6.61 9.21
N ASP A 254 -2.10 7.73 9.58
CA ASP A 254 -3.44 7.74 10.19
C ASP A 254 -4.56 7.39 9.20
N ASP A 255 -4.41 7.77 7.92
CA ASP A 255 -5.34 7.37 6.86
C ASP A 255 -5.17 5.91 6.38
N VAL A 256 -4.37 5.07 7.04
CA VAL A 256 -4.29 3.62 6.75
C VAL A 256 -5.08 2.86 7.82
N ASN A 257 -6.09 2.09 7.39
CA ASN A 257 -7.01 1.39 8.29
C ASN A 257 -6.52 -0.01 8.69
N ALA A 258 -5.74 -0.67 7.82
CA ALA A 258 -5.13 -1.96 8.11
C ALA A 258 -3.73 -2.07 7.50
N LEU A 259 -2.90 -2.88 8.14
CA LEU A 259 -1.56 -3.22 7.70
C LEU A 259 -1.48 -4.74 7.49
N ASP A 260 -1.12 -5.15 6.28
CA ASP A 260 -0.87 -6.54 5.93
C ASP A 260 0.64 -6.78 5.79
N LEU A 261 1.18 -7.58 6.72
CA LEU A 261 2.59 -7.91 6.82
C LEU A 261 2.92 -9.29 6.25
N THR A 262 2.04 -9.90 5.45
CA THR A 262 2.24 -11.27 4.92
C THR A 262 3.59 -11.44 4.21
N GLY A 263 4.11 -10.40 3.55
CA GLY A 263 5.41 -10.42 2.89
C GLY A 263 6.63 -10.05 3.75
N VAL A 264 6.46 -9.72 5.03
CA VAL A 264 7.59 -9.37 5.92
C VAL A 264 8.23 -10.64 6.48
N THR A 265 9.48 -10.89 6.11
CA THR A 265 10.24 -12.06 6.56
C THR A 265 11.12 -11.80 7.77
N ASP A 266 11.47 -10.53 8.04
CA ASP A 266 12.26 -10.14 9.22
C ASP A 266 11.32 -9.92 10.42
N PRO A 267 11.41 -10.76 11.48
CA PRO A 267 10.56 -10.62 12.66
C PRO A 267 10.76 -9.30 13.42
N ALA A 268 11.96 -8.72 13.38
CA ALA A 268 12.24 -7.44 14.03
C ALA A 268 11.51 -6.31 13.31
N LEU A 269 11.60 -6.28 11.98
CA LEU A 269 10.84 -5.34 11.16
C LEU A 269 9.33 -5.51 11.36
N ALA A 270 8.81 -6.74 11.39
CA ALA A 270 7.40 -7.00 11.64
C ALA A 270 6.95 -6.41 13.00
N ALA A 271 7.73 -6.65 14.06
CA ALA A 271 7.45 -6.13 15.39
C ALA A 271 7.48 -4.59 15.45
N ASP A 272 8.39 -3.95 14.73
CA ASP A 272 8.47 -2.48 14.67
C ASP A 272 7.31 -1.86 13.87
N LEU A 273 6.89 -2.51 12.80
CA LEU A 273 5.71 -2.12 12.03
C LEU A 273 4.42 -2.30 12.84
N GLU A 274 4.29 -3.39 13.59
CA GLU A 274 3.18 -3.58 14.54
C GLU A 274 3.14 -2.50 15.62
N ARG A 275 4.30 -2.15 16.18
CA ARG A 275 4.42 -1.09 17.19
C ARG A 275 4.03 0.28 16.62
N SER A 276 4.39 0.54 15.36
CA SER A 276 4.00 1.76 14.64
C SER A 276 2.50 1.79 14.35
N ALA A 277 1.92 0.65 13.96
CA ALA A 277 0.48 0.49 13.72
C ALA A 277 -0.36 0.77 14.97
N ALA A 278 0.16 0.41 16.16
CA ALA A 278 -0.51 0.65 17.44
C ALA A 278 -0.82 2.13 17.71
N GLY A 279 -0.08 3.08 17.10
CA GLY A 279 -0.32 4.52 17.27
C GLY A 279 -1.71 4.98 16.85
N SER A 280 -2.34 4.30 15.88
CA SER A 280 -3.72 4.56 15.45
C SER A 280 -4.67 3.38 15.69
N LEU A 281 -4.21 2.35 16.43
CA LEU A 281 -4.92 1.09 16.65
C LEU A 281 -5.43 0.42 15.36
N LYS A 282 -4.71 0.61 14.24
CA LYS A 282 -5.08 0.00 12.96
C LYS A 282 -4.92 -1.52 13.03
N ARG A 283 -5.73 -2.23 12.25
CA ARG A 283 -5.69 -3.69 12.19
C ARG A 283 -4.36 -4.16 11.61
N VAL A 284 -3.81 -5.29 12.12
CA VAL A 284 -2.60 -5.90 11.56
C VAL A 284 -2.83 -7.37 11.22
N VAL A 285 -2.60 -7.74 9.96
CA VAL A 285 -2.42 -9.13 9.51
C VAL A 285 -0.95 -9.47 9.68
N ARG A 286 -0.65 -10.39 10.59
CA ARG A 286 0.73 -10.77 10.93
C ARG A 286 1.33 -11.73 9.91
N PRO A 287 2.66 -11.73 9.71
CA PRO A 287 3.31 -12.78 8.96
C PRO A 287 3.08 -14.14 9.64
N SER A 288 2.90 -15.20 8.87
CA SER A 288 2.90 -16.56 9.41
C SER A 288 4.32 -16.98 9.80
N ALA A 289 4.43 -17.85 10.82
CA ALA A 289 5.72 -18.41 11.24
C ALA A 289 6.34 -19.31 10.16
N GLU A 290 5.51 -19.94 9.35
CA GLU A 290 5.90 -20.74 8.19
C GLU A 290 5.71 -19.93 6.91
N ALA A 291 6.48 -20.22 5.86
CA ALA A 291 6.27 -19.59 4.56
C ALA A 291 4.86 -19.92 4.05
N ALA A 292 4.09 -18.89 3.68
CA ALA A 292 2.75 -19.09 3.16
C ALA A 292 2.79 -19.89 1.84
N ASP A 293 2.08 -21.03 1.82
CA ASP A 293 1.83 -21.77 0.60
C ASP A 293 0.69 -21.12 -0.18
N PHE A 294 1.05 -20.25 -1.12
CA PHE A 294 0.05 -19.60 -1.97
C PHE A 294 -0.56 -20.53 -3.02
N THR A 295 -0.08 -21.76 -3.19
CA THR A 295 -0.64 -22.73 -4.16
C THR A 295 -1.82 -23.52 -3.57
N ALA A 296 -1.95 -23.56 -2.25
CA ALA A 296 -3.08 -24.13 -1.56
C ALA A 296 -4.39 -23.36 -1.83
N ASP A 297 -5.53 -23.96 -1.44
CA ASP A 297 -6.82 -23.28 -1.48
C ASP A 297 -6.73 -21.97 -0.67
N PRO A 298 -7.10 -20.80 -1.25
CA PRO A 298 -6.92 -19.52 -0.59
C PRO A 298 -7.76 -19.38 0.69
N GLY A 299 -8.88 -20.10 0.77
CA GLY A 299 -9.89 -19.93 1.80
C GLY A 299 -10.42 -18.50 1.89
N LEU A 300 -11.21 -18.24 2.95
CA LEU A 300 -11.82 -16.93 3.17
C LEU A 300 -10.97 -16.00 4.04
N GLY A 301 -9.91 -16.52 4.68
CA GLY A 301 -9.14 -15.82 5.70
C GLY A 301 -8.56 -14.49 5.25
N ALA A 302 -7.99 -14.43 4.04
CA ALA A 302 -7.42 -13.19 3.51
C ALA A 302 -8.48 -12.10 3.27
N MET A 303 -9.71 -12.47 2.91
CA MET A 303 -10.82 -11.53 2.81
C MET A 303 -11.32 -11.09 4.18
N THR A 304 -11.62 -12.04 5.08
CA THR A 304 -12.23 -11.75 6.38
C THR A 304 -11.29 -11.04 7.35
N ALA A 305 -9.98 -11.24 7.19
CA ALA A 305 -8.97 -10.49 7.93
C ALA A 305 -9.03 -8.97 7.64
N LEU A 306 -9.64 -8.53 6.54
CA LEU A 306 -9.73 -7.11 6.13
C LEU A 306 -11.19 -6.60 6.09
N LEU A 307 -12.06 -7.24 6.87
CA LEU A 307 -13.46 -6.88 7.04
C LEU A 307 -13.75 -6.51 8.50
N GLU A 308 -14.60 -5.51 8.68
CA GLU A 308 -15.25 -5.16 9.94
C GLU A 308 -16.67 -5.71 9.97
N THR A 309 -17.17 -6.08 11.15
CA THR A 309 -18.58 -6.47 11.31
C THR A 309 -19.39 -5.28 11.77
N LYS A 310 -20.37 -4.86 10.96
CA LYS A 310 -21.36 -3.87 11.36
C LYS A 310 -22.67 -4.54 11.67
N THR A 311 -23.19 -4.26 12.86
CA THR A 311 -24.47 -4.79 13.31
C THR A 311 -25.52 -3.69 13.34
N VAL A 312 -26.61 -3.89 12.60
CA VAL A 312 -27.76 -2.98 12.54
C VAL A 312 -28.93 -3.60 13.28
N TRP A 313 -29.53 -2.81 14.18
CA TRP A 313 -30.71 -3.17 14.94
C TRP A 313 -31.90 -2.39 14.40
N HIS A 314 -32.86 -3.09 13.78
CA HIS A 314 -34.09 -2.48 13.28
C HIS A 314 -35.27 -2.91 14.14
N PRO A 315 -36.08 -1.98 14.67
CA PRO A 315 -37.31 -2.35 15.38
C PRO A 315 -38.21 -3.20 14.48
N LYS A 316 -38.83 -4.24 15.05
CA LYS A 316 -39.79 -5.11 14.36
C LYS A 316 -41.08 -5.18 15.17
N GLY A 317 -42.21 -4.91 14.52
CA GLY A 317 -43.53 -5.15 15.08
C GLY A 317 -43.85 -6.64 15.19
N PHE A 318 -44.62 -7.00 16.20
CA PHE A 318 -45.10 -8.37 16.42
C PHE A 318 -46.16 -8.77 15.40
#